data_AF-A0AAV7BSK3-F1
#
_entry.id   AF-A0AAV7BSK3-F1
#
_cell.length_a   1.000
_cell.length_b   1.000
_cell.length_c   1.000
_cell.angle_alpha   90.00
_cell.angle_beta   90.00
_cell.angle_gamma   90.00
#
_symmetry.space_group_name_H-M   'P 1'
#
loop_
_entity.id
_entity.type
_entity.pdbx_description
1 polymer ?
#
loop_
_entity_poly.entity_id
_entity_poly.type
_entity_poly.pdbx_seq_one_letter_code
_entity_poly.pdbx_strand_id
1 'polypeptide(L)'
;MELPAVLGLVLLLHLPQIRATQGILHAVGDGVPNTGKDYCITYNSSWTTLPTSYANANYYKLENISSIWLCSESELPRTDLKNKAVVVMVGNCSILDKALIAQSRNAKMLLVASKDGLPRPTDNRSGYESLTIPIAYVKYGDIANMEQDVGRNINVTMYSPSPPLFDYSMLVIFLISVFTVALGGYWSGVSELEDLRPSHNTGESEGGKKKDENVTFTPFTVILFVVICCVMLLLLYFFYKWLVYVIICVFCLASALSMFNCLSALIQYIPYGRCRISCLSKSAEVRLIFLALFCAAISVTWAVFRNEDRWIWILQDILGIAFCLNFIKTLRMPNFKACVILLGLLLLYDVFFVFITPFITKNGQSIMIEVAAGPSGSTEKLPVVIRVPRLEYSAVKLCVMPFSLLGFGDIIVPGLLVAYCRRFDVRFTSSSAYYISCTIGMCHIFRS
;
A
#
# COMPACT_ATOMS: atom_id res chain seq x y z
N MET A 1 35.66 -11.52 -6.61
CA MET A 1 34.30 -11.79 -7.15
C MET A 1 33.33 -10.67 -6.71
N GLU A 2 33.78 -9.42 -6.74
CA GLU A 2 33.08 -8.27 -6.10
C GLU A 2 32.61 -7.19 -7.08
N LEU A 3 32.86 -7.35 -8.38
CA LEU A 3 32.41 -6.41 -9.40
C LEU A 3 30.89 -6.40 -9.70
N PRO A 4 30.13 -7.53 -9.62
CA PRO A 4 28.73 -7.50 -10.04
C PRO A 4 27.78 -6.89 -8.98
N ALA A 5 28.16 -6.91 -7.69
CA ALA A 5 27.34 -6.33 -6.62
C ALA A 5 27.44 -4.80 -6.56
N VAL A 6 28.63 -4.25 -6.85
CA VAL A 6 28.85 -2.80 -6.90
C VAL A 6 28.18 -2.19 -8.14
N LEU A 7 28.17 -2.89 -9.27
CA LEU A 7 27.53 -2.41 -10.49
C LEU A 7 25.99 -2.31 -10.35
N GLY A 8 25.36 -3.24 -9.61
CA GLY A 8 23.94 -3.17 -9.28
C GLY A 8 23.60 -1.99 -8.37
N LEU A 9 24.47 -1.68 -7.39
CA LEU A 9 24.30 -0.54 -6.48
C LEU A 9 24.52 0.81 -7.18
N VAL A 10 25.42 0.87 -8.17
CA VAL A 10 25.67 2.07 -8.98
C VAL A 10 24.55 2.31 -10.01
N LEU A 11 23.94 1.26 -10.56
CA LEU A 11 22.75 1.41 -11.42
C LEU A 11 21.52 1.91 -10.65
N LEU A 12 21.36 1.50 -9.37
CA LEU A 12 20.32 2.00 -8.47
C LEU A 12 20.41 3.51 -8.22
N LEU A 13 21.62 4.07 -8.20
CA LEU A 13 21.88 5.50 -7.99
C LEU A 13 21.71 6.37 -9.24
N HIS A 14 21.61 5.77 -10.44
CA HIS A 14 21.56 6.49 -11.71
C HIS A 14 20.22 6.38 -12.48
N LEU A 15 19.18 5.83 -11.87
CA LEU A 15 17.85 5.95 -12.45
C LEU A 15 17.38 7.40 -12.38
N PRO A 16 16.95 8.01 -13.51
CA PRO A 16 16.35 9.33 -13.48
C PRO A 16 15.11 9.23 -12.60
N GLN A 17 15.13 9.89 -11.44
CA GLN A 17 13.91 10.14 -10.69
C GLN A 17 12.92 10.80 -11.64
N ILE A 18 11.88 10.06 -12.02
CA ILE A 18 10.83 10.54 -12.91
C ILE A 18 10.08 11.64 -12.14
N ARG A 19 10.51 12.89 -12.31
CA ARG A 19 9.94 14.09 -11.65
C ARG A 19 8.60 14.46 -12.28
N ALA A 20 7.56 13.70 -12.02
CA ALA A 20 6.23 14.28 -11.98
C ALA A 20 6.03 14.83 -10.56
N THR A 21 6.19 16.14 -10.39
CA THR A 21 6.00 16.80 -9.10
C THR A 21 4.51 16.98 -8.82
N GLN A 22 4.05 16.46 -7.70
CA GLN A 22 2.68 16.62 -7.24
C GLN A 22 2.55 17.89 -6.41
N GLY A 23 1.41 18.56 -6.54
CA GLY A 23 1.08 19.75 -5.78
C GLY A 23 -0.32 19.66 -5.21
N ILE A 24 -0.69 20.72 -4.51
CA ILE A 24 -2.01 20.88 -3.90
C ILE A 24 -2.64 22.15 -4.45
N LEU A 25 -3.91 22.03 -4.86
CA LEU A 25 -4.79 23.13 -5.19
C LEU A 25 -5.69 23.40 -3.98
N HIS A 26 -5.46 24.50 -3.27
CA HIS A 26 -6.33 24.93 -2.18
C HIS A 26 -7.46 25.78 -2.73
N ALA A 27 -8.71 25.43 -2.44
CA ALA A 27 -9.89 26.18 -2.84
C ALA A 27 -10.65 26.69 -1.62
N VAL A 28 -11.01 27.97 -1.63
CA VAL A 28 -11.79 28.65 -0.58
C VAL A 28 -12.99 29.33 -1.24
N GLY A 29 -14.13 29.36 -0.57
CA GLY A 29 -15.38 29.93 -1.09
C GLY A 29 -16.32 30.28 0.05
N ASP A 30 -17.52 30.74 -0.30
CA ASP A 30 -18.51 31.27 0.67
C ASP A 30 -19.31 30.16 1.41
N GLY A 31 -18.91 28.89 1.30
CA GLY A 31 -19.58 27.74 1.91
C GLY A 31 -19.31 27.53 3.40
N VAL A 32 -20.15 26.75 4.07
CA VAL A 32 -19.98 26.35 5.50
C VAL A 32 -19.45 24.92 5.57
N PRO A 33 -18.35 24.65 6.31
CA PRO A 33 -17.53 25.57 7.08
C PRO A 33 -16.63 26.44 6.17
N ASN A 34 -16.27 27.65 6.62
CA ASN A 34 -15.29 28.58 5.99
C ASN A 34 -13.86 28.00 5.85
N THR A 35 -13.70 26.69 5.98
CA THR A 35 -12.45 25.96 5.82
C THR A 35 -12.32 25.56 4.36
N GLY A 36 -11.30 26.08 3.68
CA GLY A 36 -10.98 25.69 2.32
C GLY A 36 -10.74 24.17 2.18
N LYS A 37 -10.93 23.65 0.97
CA LYS A 37 -10.71 22.25 0.63
C LYS A 37 -9.51 22.12 -0.30
N ASP A 38 -8.69 21.11 -0.04
CA ASP A 38 -7.50 20.81 -0.81
C ASP A 38 -7.78 19.73 -1.86
N TYR A 39 -7.29 19.94 -3.07
CA TYR A 39 -7.41 19.03 -4.20
C TYR A 39 -6.04 18.66 -4.76
N CYS A 40 -5.93 17.45 -5.30
CA CYS A 40 -4.69 16.99 -5.91
C CYS A 40 -4.47 17.62 -7.28
N ILE A 41 -3.23 18.05 -7.54
CA ILE A 41 -2.78 18.44 -8.86
C ILE A 41 -1.43 17.80 -9.23
N THR A 42 -1.21 17.59 -10.53
CA THR A 42 0.11 17.24 -11.07
C THR A 42 0.65 18.39 -11.89
N TYR A 43 1.93 18.72 -11.69
CA TYR A 43 2.59 19.79 -12.45
C TYR A 43 4.02 19.37 -12.78
N ASN A 44 4.64 20.09 -13.71
CA ASN A 44 6.06 19.90 -14.00
C ASN A 44 6.86 21.01 -13.31
N SER A 45 7.69 20.64 -12.34
CA SER A 45 8.58 21.59 -11.64
C SER A 45 9.55 22.32 -12.57
N SER A 46 9.77 21.79 -13.78
CA SER A 46 10.63 22.41 -14.78
C SER A 46 9.94 23.54 -15.55
N TRP A 47 8.60 23.53 -15.62
CA TRP A 47 7.80 24.57 -16.27
C TRP A 47 7.35 25.64 -15.29
N THR A 48 7.06 25.24 -14.05
CA THR A 48 6.47 26.10 -13.04
C THR A 48 7.01 25.76 -11.66
N THR A 49 7.49 26.77 -10.94
CA THR A 49 7.82 26.66 -9.52
C THR A 49 6.60 27.06 -8.69
N LEU A 50 6.19 26.19 -7.76
CA LEU A 50 5.11 26.46 -6.83
C LEU A 50 5.67 26.82 -5.45
N PRO A 51 5.01 27.72 -4.70
CA PRO A 51 5.40 28.03 -3.33
C PRO A 51 5.21 26.81 -2.42
N THR A 52 5.96 26.74 -1.33
CA THR A 52 5.92 25.61 -0.38
C THR A 52 4.76 25.67 0.61
N SER A 53 4.13 26.83 0.77
CA SER A 53 3.00 27.06 1.66
C SER A 53 2.00 28.04 1.04
N TYR A 54 0.73 27.89 1.40
CA TYR A 54 -0.34 28.79 0.99
C TYR A 54 -0.47 30.04 1.88
N ALA A 55 0.28 30.14 2.99
CA ALA A 55 0.13 31.21 4.00
C ALA A 55 0.34 32.64 3.43
N ASN A 56 1.21 32.79 2.43
CA ASN A 56 1.47 34.06 1.74
C ASN A 56 1.06 34.00 0.25
N ALA A 57 0.22 33.04 -0.12
CA ALA A 57 -0.12 32.81 -1.51
C ALA A 57 -1.27 33.71 -1.95
N ASN A 58 -1.16 34.26 -3.17
CA ASN A 58 -2.24 35.01 -3.78
C ASN A 58 -3.36 34.06 -4.21
N TYR A 59 -4.59 34.47 -3.90
CA TYR A 59 -5.79 33.78 -4.31
C TYR A 59 -6.36 34.42 -5.57
N TYR A 60 -6.77 33.57 -6.51
CA TYR A 60 -7.39 34.01 -7.76
C TYR A 60 -8.76 33.37 -7.92
N LYS A 61 -9.73 34.16 -8.39
CA LYS A 61 -11.07 33.66 -8.65
C LYS A 61 -11.04 32.59 -9.75
N LEU A 62 -11.67 31.45 -9.48
CA LEU A 62 -11.76 30.34 -10.41
C LEU A 62 -12.80 30.65 -11.49
N GLU A 63 -12.39 30.56 -12.75
CA GLU A 63 -13.26 30.67 -13.92
C GLU A 63 -13.26 29.34 -14.65
N ASN A 64 -14.40 28.66 -14.64
CA ASN A 64 -14.55 27.36 -15.26
C ASN A 64 -15.01 27.52 -16.71
N ILE A 65 -14.09 27.35 -17.66
CA ILE A 65 -14.37 27.36 -19.11
C ILE A 65 -14.20 25.96 -19.72
N SER A 66 -14.45 24.90 -18.95
CA SER A 66 -14.30 23.51 -19.39
C SER A 66 -15.18 23.10 -20.58
N SER A 67 -16.18 23.91 -20.96
CA SER A 67 -16.96 23.70 -22.19
C SER A 67 -16.14 23.93 -23.47
N ILE A 68 -14.97 24.56 -23.37
CA ILE A 68 -14.13 24.98 -24.50
C ILE A 68 -12.73 24.39 -24.32
N TRP A 69 -12.05 24.07 -25.43
CA TRP A 69 -10.70 23.51 -25.39
C TRP A 69 -9.60 24.56 -25.38
N LEU A 70 -9.90 25.82 -25.68
CA LEU A 70 -8.92 26.92 -25.67
C LEU A 70 -7.76 26.66 -26.65
N CYS A 71 -8.09 26.20 -27.85
CA CYS A 71 -7.12 25.93 -28.91
C CYS A 71 -6.97 27.11 -29.89
N SER A 72 -7.95 28.01 -29.93
CA SER A 72 -7.95 29.20 -30.78
C SER A 72 -8.48 30.41 -30.02
N GLU A 73 -7.98 31.61 -30.34
CA GLU A 73 -8.49 32.84 -29.72
C GLU A 73 -9.96 33.13 -30.06
N SER A 74 -10.44 32.58 -31.17
CA SER A 74 -11.82 32.72 -31.67
C SER A 74 -12.86 31.96 -30.85
N GLU A 75 -12.45 30.95 -30.07
CA GLU A 75 -13.36 30.16 -29.24
C GLU A 75 -13.62 30.79 -27.87
N LEU A 76 -12.96 31.90 -27.53
CA LEU A 76 -13.12 32.48 -26.19
C LEU A 76 -14.51 33.09 -25.99
N PRO A 77 -15.13 32.83 -24.83
CA PRO A 77 -16.34 33.54 -24.44
C PRO A 77 -16.01 35.02 -24.19
N ARG A 78 -17.02 35.90 -24.18
CA ARG A 78 -16.87 37.33 -23.84
C ARG A 78 -16.42 37.60 -22.39
N THR A 79 -16.19 36.54 -21.62
CA THR A 79 -15.87 36.58 -20.20
C THR A 79 -14.44 37.07 -19.99
N ASP A 80 -14.26 38.05 -19.10
CA ASP A 80 -12.93 38.56 -18.74
C ASP A 80 -12.14 37.49 -17.96
N LEU A 81 -10.97 37.10 -18.48
CA LEU A 81 -10.05 36.14 -17.86
C LEU A 81 -8.95 36.84 -17.03
N LYS A 82 -8.92 38.17 -17.04
CA LYS A 82 -7.90 38.97 -16.35
C LYS A 82 -7.90 38.70 -14.85
N ASN A 83 -6.72 38.39 -14.30
CA ASN A 83 -6.51 38.11 -12.87
C ASN A 83 -7.31 36.92 -12.32
N LYS A 84 -7.69 35.96 -13.16
CA LYS A 84 -8.41 34.74 -12.76
C LYS A 84 -7.56 33.49 -12.93
N ALA A 85 -7.96 32.43 -12.24
CA ALA A 85 -7.49 31.07 -12.46
C ALA A 85 -8.44 30.37 -13.43
N VAL A 86 -7.94 29.92 -14.57
CA VAL A 86 -8.76 29.44 -15.67
C VAL A 86 -8.71 27.92 -15.75
N VAL A 87 -9.87 27.26 -15.81
CA VAL A 87 -9.96 25.80 -15.98
C VAL A 87 -10.39 25.45 -17.40
N VAL A 88 -9.61 24.62 -18.07
CA VAL A 88 -9.88 24.11 -19.43
C VAL A 88 -9.83 22.60 -19.46
N MET A 89 -10.52 21.97 -20.41
CA MET A 89 -10.41 20.52 -20.60
C MET A 89 -9.17 20.13 -21.41
N VAL A 90 -8.63 18.93 -21.13
CA VAL A 90 -7.74 18.24 -22.06
C VAL A 90 -8.48 18.09 -23.40
N GLY A 91 -7.85 18.55 -24.48
CA GLY A 91 -8.41 18.57 -25.82
C GLY A 91 -7.38 18.12 -26.86
N ASN A 92 -7.64 18.44 -28.12
CA ASN A 92 -6.83 18.01 -29.26
C ASN A 92 -5.58 18.89 -29.54
N CYS A 93 -5.46 20.05 -28.89
CA CYS A 93 -4.30 20.94 -29.02
C CYS A 93 -3.30 20.81 -27.86
N SER A 94 -2.09 21.33 -28.06
CA SER A 94 -1.03 21.26 -27.06
C SER A 94 -1.35 22.08 -25.81
N ILE A 95 -0.78 21.69 -24.67
CA ILE A 95 -0.96 22.44 -23.40
C ILE A 95 -0.27 23.79 -23.49
N LEU A 96 0.85 23.87 -24.21
CA LEU A 96 1.57 25.10 -24.45
C LEU A 96 0.69 26.13 -25.15
N ASP A 97 -0.04 25.75 -26.19
CA ASP A 97 -0.94 26.66 -26.91
C ASP A 97 -2.02 27.23 -25.99
N LYS A 98 -2.65 26.37 -25.18
CA LYS A 98 -3.65 26.78 -24.18
C LYS A 98 -3.06 27.78 -23.18
N ALA A 99 -1.82 27.53 -22.73
CA ALA A 99 -1.13 28.39 -21.79
C ALA A 99 -0.76 29.75 -22.37
N LEU A 100 -0.31 29.79 -23.63
CA LEU A 100 -0.01 31.04 -24.34
C LEU A 100 -1.26 31.90 -24.52
N ILE A 101 -2.40 31.29 -24.89
CA ILE A 101 -3.68 31.98 -25.03
C ILE A 101 -4.20 32.48 -23.67
N ALA A 102 -4.10 31.66 -22.62
CA ALA A 102 -4.50 32.08 -21.27
C ALA A 102 -3.63 33.27 -20.78
N GLN A 103 -2.32 33.22 -21.05
CA GLN A 103 -1.39 34.29 -20.71
C GLN A 103 -1.64 35.57 -21.52
N SER A 104 -1.96 35.47 -22.82
CA SER A 104 -2.27 36.63 -23.66
C SER A 104 -3.50 37.40 -23.15
N ARG A 105 -4.41 36.71 -22.47
CA ARG A 105 -5.60 37.27 -21.79
C ARG A 105 -5.37 37.66 -20.33
N ASN A 106 -4.13 37.76 -19.87
CA ASN A 106 -3.76 38.12 -18.50
C ASN A 106 -4.38 37.20 -17.42
N ALA A 107 -4.60 35.93 -17.74
CA ALA A 107 -4.86 34.93 -16.70
C ALA A 107 -3.64 34.81 -15.77
N LYS A 108 -3.87 34.41 -14.52
CA LYS A 108 -2.79 34.25 -13.53
C LYS A 108 -2.45 32.80 -13.23
N MET A 109 -3.26 31.86 -13.70
CA MET A 109 -3.12 30.43 -13.46
C MET A 109 -3.91 29.64 -14.50
N LEU A 110 -3.36 28.53 -14.97
CA LEU A 110 -4.04 27.60 -15.87
C LEU A 110 -4.17 26.21 -15.24
N LEU A 111 -5.40 25.72 -15.15
CA LEU A 111 -5.73 24.37 -14.69
C LEU A 111 -6.28 23.54 -15.86
N VAL A 112 -5.65 22.41 -16.14
CA VAL A 112 -6.04 21.50 -17.22
C VAL A 112 -6.78 20.31 -16.62
N ALA A 113 -8.09 20.27 -16.80
CA ALA A 113 -8.97 19.23 -16.29
C ALA A 113 -8.99 17.99 -17.19
N SER A 114 -8.77 16.81 -16.60
CA SER A 114 -8.76 15.52 -17.29
C SER A 114 -9.81 14.56 -16.72
N LYS A 115 -10.47 13.78 -17.58
CA LYS A 115 -11.45 12.75 -17.18
C LYS A 115 -10.79 11.40 -16.88
N ASP A 116 -9.71 11.06 -17.58
CA ASP A 116 -9.04 9.76 -17.52
C ASP A 116 -8.00 9.67 -16.38
N GLY A 117 -7.99 10.64 -15.47
CA GLY A 117 -7.04 10.75 -14.35
C GLY A 117 -6.03 11.88 -14.55
N LEU A 118 -5.02 11.94 -13.66
CA LEU A 118 -3.97 12.97 -13.68
C LEU A 118 -2.78 12.48 -14.53
N PRO A 119 -2.61 12.98 -15.76
CA PRO A 119 -1.46 12.59 -16.58
C PRO A 119 -0.16 13.12 -15.95
N ARG A 120 0.94 12.44 -16.23
CA ARG A 120 2.29 12.94 -15.91
C ARG A 120 2.72 13.89 -17.04
N PRO A 121 2.99 15.16 -16.76
CA PRO A 121 3.51 16.07 -17.78
C PRO A 121 4.90 15.65 -18.24
N THR A 122 5.03 15.13 -19.45
CA THR A 122 6.30 14.63 -20.02
C THR A 122 6.96 15.58 -21.03
N ASP A 123 6.31 16.70 -21.37
CA ASP A 123 6.82 17.62 -22.39
C ASP A 123 8.14 18.30 -22.01
N ASN A 124 9.00 18.47 -23.01
CA ASN A 124 10.32 19.09 -22.85
C ASN A 124 10.22 20.60 -22.55
N ARG A 125 11.16 21.10 -21.74
CA ARG A 125 11.18 22.47 -21.20
C ARG A 125 11.26 23.58 -22.27
N SER A 126 11.83 23.32 -23.44
CA SER A 126 12.22 24.35 -24.42
C SER A 126 11.07 25.23 -24.94
N GLY A 127 9.82 24.77 -24.87
CA GLY A 127 8.64 25.57 -25.24
C GLY A 127 8.03 26.39 -24.10
N TYR A 128 8.35 26.08 -22.84
CA TYR A 128 7.63 26.60 -21.66
C TYR A 128 8.36 27.76 -20.96
N GLU A 129 9.54 28.17 -21.43
CA GLU A 129 10.34 29.23 -20.79
C GLU A 129 9.72 30.63 -20.92
N SER A 130 8.86 30.84 -21.92
CA SER A 130 8.14 32.10 -22.15
C SER A 130 6.89 32.27 -21.28
N LEU A 131 6.54 31.25 -20.49
CA LEU A 131 5.35 31.25 -19.65
C LEU A 131 5.66 31.77 -18.25
N THR A 132 4.85 32.72 -17.81
CA THR A 132 4.88 33.32 -16.46
C THR A 132 3.77 32.75 -15.56
N ILE A 133 2.75 32.11 -16.16
CA ILE A 133 1.63 31.53 -15.42
C ILE A 133 1.92 30.09 -15.01
N PRO A 134 1.52 29.68 -13.79
CA PRO A 134 1.64 28.30 -13.35
C PRO A 134 0.61 27.40 -14.04
N ILE A 135 1.06 26.22 -14.47
CA ILE A 135 0.23 25.21 -15.15
C ILE A 135 0.17 23.95 -14.32
N ALA A 136 -1.04 23.43 -14.08
CA ALA A 136 -1.22 22.14 -13.43
C ALA A 136 -2.41 21.37 -14.01
N TYR A 137 -2.35 20.05 -13.92
CA TYR A 137 -3.48 19.19 -14.18
C TYR A 137 -4.31 18.96 -12.93
N VAL A 138 -5.62 18.85 -13.13
CA VAL A 138 -6.59 18.56 -12.08
C VAL A 138 -7.58 17.52 -12.59
N LYS A 139 -8.15 16.71 -11.70
CA LYS A 139 -9.21 15.77 -12.08
C LYS A 139 -10.50 16.54 -12.35
N TYR A 140 -11.17 16.24 -13.47
CA TYR A 140 -12.42 16.94 -13.82
C TYR A 140 -13.52 16.76 -12.77
N GLY A 141 -13.63 15.57 -12.18
CA GLY A 141 -14.60 15.30 -11.11
C GLY A 141 -14.41 16.19 -9.89
N ASP A 142 -13.17 16.54 -9.56
CA ASP A 142 -12.84 17.40 -8.42
C ASP A 142 -13.29 18.84 -8.68
N ILE A 143 -13.09 19.35 -9.92
CA ILE A 143 -13.58 20.66 -10.34
C ILE A 143 -15.12 20.69 -10.38
N ALA A 144 -15.76 19.63 -10.87
CA ALA A 144 -17.22 19.55 -10.96
C ALA A 144 -17.89 19.56 -9.56
N ASN A 145 -17.26 18.92 -8.57
CA ASN A 145 -17.77 18.86 -7.20
C ASN A 145 -17.39 20.09 -6.35
N MET A 146 -16.47 20.94 -6.84
CA MET A 146 -15.89 22.03 -6.06
C MET A 146 -16.93 23.06 -5.58
N GLU A 147 -17.96 23.35 -6.38
CA GLU A 147 -19.05 24.26 -5.99
C GLU A 147 -19.93 23.64 -4.88
N GLN A 148 -20.12 22.32 -4.90
CA GLN A 148 -20.84 21.61 -3.84
C GLN A 148 -20.02 21.53 -2.55
N ASP A 149 -18.70 21.38 -2.68
CA ASP A 149 -17.78 21.19 -1.56
C ASP A 149 -17.44 22.48 -0.81
N VAL A 150 -17.27 23.58 -1.54
CA VAL A 150 -16.69 24.84 -1.02
C VAL A 150 -17.64 26.04 -1.19
N GLY A 151 -18.75 25.87 -1.93
CA GLY A 151 -19.74 26.91 -2.18
C GLY A 151 -19.45 27.74 -3.42
N ARG A 152 -20.09 28.92 -3.50
CA ARG A 152 -19.95 29.87 -4.62
C ARG A 152 -18.77 30.81 -4.42
N ASN A 153 -18.39 31.51 -5.49
CA ASN A 153 -17.25 32.45 -5.52
C ASN A 153 -15.91 31.82 -5.11
N ILE A 154 -15.59 30.70 -5.74
CA ILE A 154 -14.40 29.92 -5.43
C ILE A 154 -13.13 30.70 -5.82
N ASN A 155 -12.24 30.87 -4.85
CA ASN A 155 -10.90 31.38 -5.00
C ASN A 155 -9.90 30.25 -4.79
N VAL A 156 -8.90 30.15 -5.67
CA VAL A 156 -7.92 29.07 -5.64
C VAL A 156 -6.49 29.57 -5.56
N THR A 157 -5.62 28.74 -4.99
CA THR A 157 -4.18 28.91 -5.02
C THR A 157 -3.48 27.55 -5.10
N MET A 158 -2.25 27.54 -5.61
CA MET A 158 -1.45 26.31 -5.78
C MET A 158 -0.18 26.38 -4.96
N TYR A 159 0.14 25.29 -4.28
CA TYR A 159 1.36 25.15 -3.49
C TYR A 159 1.85 23.70 -3.56
N SER A 160 3.14 23.52 -3.29
CA SER A 160 3.79 22.20 -3.25
C SER A 160 4.59 22.10 -1.96
N PRO A 161 3.99 21.55 -0.89
CA PRO A 161 4.70 21.37 0.37
C PRO A 161 5.96 20.55 0.16
N SER A 162 7.07 20.99 0.77
CA SER A 162 8.28 20.18 0.80
C SER A 162 7.97 18.82 1.44
N PRO A 163 8.46 17.71 0.89
CA PRO A 163 8.27 16.41 1.51
C PRO A 163 8.84 16.47 2.93
N PRO A 164 8.09 15.98 3.94
CA PRO A 164 8.62 15.96 5.30
C PRO A 164 9.85 15.07 5.37
N LEU A 165 10.78 15.41 6.26
CA LEU A 165 12.00 14.63 6.47
C LEU A 165 11.72 13.28 7.13
N PHE A 166 10.60 13.14 7.86
CA PHE A 166 10.29 11.93 8.62
C PHE A 166 8.78 11.66 8.72
N ASP A 167 8.27 10.71 7.94
CA ASP A 167 6.88 10.27 8.01
C ASP A 167 6.63 9.38 9.26
N TYR A 168 5.91 9.87 10.28
CA TYR A 168 5.54 9.07 11.46
C TYR A 168 4.80 7.76 11.13
N SER A 169 4.06 7.71 10.01
CA SER A 169 3.37 6.48 9.58
C SER A 169 4.35 5.36 9.25
N MET A 170 5.56 5.67 8.75
CA MET A 170 6.60 4.65 8.51
C MET A 170 7.15 4.08 9.80
N LEU A 171 7.32 4.92 10.84
CA LEU A 171 7.72 4.46 12.17
C LEU A 171 6.66 3.52 12.76
N VAL A 172 5.36 3.85 12.63
CA VAL A 172 4.28 2.98 13.10
C VAL A 172 4.28 1.64 12.38
N ILE A 173 4.39 1.63 11.06
CA ILE A 173 4.48 0.40 10.25
C ILE A 173 5.70 -0.44 10.65
N PHE A 174 6.85 0.21 10.86
CA PHE A 174 8.06 -0.44 11.33
C PHE A 174 7.87 -1.11 12.70
N LEU A 175 7.25 -0.43 13.65
CA LEU A 175 6.97 -1.01 14.96
C LEU A 175 6.02 -2.22 14.85
N ILE A 176 4.98 -2.12 14.02
CA ILE A 176 4.05 -3.22 13.76
C ILE A 176 4.78 -4.42 13.14
N SER A 177 5.67 -4.19 12.16
CA SER A 177 6.39 -5.26 11.47
C SER A 177 7.35 -6.00 12.40
N VAL A 178 8.18 -5.26 13.16
CA VAL A 178 9.11 -5.82 14.14
C VAL A 178 8.35 -6.59 15.23
N PHE A 179 7.27 -6.02 15.76
CA PHE A 179 6.43 -6.67 16.76
C PHE A 179 5.84 -7.99 16.23
N THR A 180 5.29 -7.96 15.01
CA THR A 180 4.68 -9.14 14.38
C THR A 180 5.71 -10.25 14.14
N VAL A 181 6.91 -9.89 13.65
CA VAL A 181 8.01 -10.84 13.41
C VAL A 181 8.51 -11.45 14.72
N ALA A 182 8.78 -10.62 15.73
CA ALA A 182 9.25 -11.07 17.03
C ALA A 182 8.22 -11.99 17.71
N LEU A 183 6.95 -11.57 17.75
CA LEU A 183 5.89 -12.37 18.35
C LEU A 183 5.66 -13.68 17.61
N GLY A 184 5.63 -13.66 16.27
CA GLY A 184 5.49 -14.87 15.44
C GLY A 184 6.66 -15.84 15.62
N GLY A 185 7.88 -15.32 15.66
CA GLY A 185 9.09 -16.10 15.92
C GLY A 185 9.11 -16.72 17.31
N TYR A 186 8.78 -15.94 18.34
CA TYR A 186 8.65 -16.41 19.72
C TYR A 186 7.61 -17.52 19.83
N TRP A 187 6.41 -17.30 19.29
CA TRP A 187 5.31 -18.26 19.35
C TRP A 187 5.62 -19.56 18.61
N SER A 188 6.26 -19.47 17.45
CA SER A 188 6.81 -20.61 16.72
C SER A 188 7.76 -21.45 17.59
N GLY A 189 8.62 -20.80 18.38
CA GLY A 189 9.53 -21.48 19.32
C GLY A 189 8.82 -22.14 20.49
N VAL A 190 7.82 -21.47 21.08
CA VAL A 190 7.01 -22.04 22.17
C VAL A 190 6.24 -23.28 21.69
N SER A 191 5.66 -23.22 20.49
CA SER A 191 4.97 -24.36 19.88
C SER A 191 5.90 -25.55 19.67
N GLU A 192 7.15 -25.32 19.24
CA GLU A 192 8.16 -26.37 19.11
C GLU A 192 8.57 -26.95 20.48
N LEU A 193 8.67 -26.13 21.52
CA LEU A 193 8.95 -26.59 22.88
C LEU A 193 7.83 -27.47 23.43
N GLU A 194 6.58 -27.11 23.18
CA GLU A 194 5.41 -27.93 23.55
C GLU A 194 5.44 -29.29 22.83
N ASP A 195 5.85 -29.32 21.56
CA ASP A 195 6.01 -30.57 20.81
C ASP A 195 7.13 -31.47 21.32
N LEU A 196 8.21 -30.87 21.85
CA LEU A 196 9.35 -31.60 22.40
C LEU A 196 9.12 -32.10 23.84
N ARG A 197 8.15 -31.55 24.58
CA ARG A 197 7.82 -32.02 25.93
C ARG A 197 7.10 -33.37 25.85
N PRO A 198 7.65 -34.46 26.43
CA PRO A 198 6.94 -35.72 26.52
C PRO A 198 5.73 -35.55 27.45
N SER A 199 4.53 -35.86 26.96
CA SER A 199 3.30 -35.82 27.74
C SER A 199 3.39 -36.88 28.84
N HIS A 200 3.59 -36.45 30.09
CA HIS A 200 3.59 -37.34 31.25
C HIS A 200 2.16 -37.38 31.84
N ASN A 201 1.59 -38.59 31.85
CA ASN A 201 0.40 -39.06 32.59
C ASN A 201 -1.02 -38.85 31.99
N THR A 202 -1.52 -39.92 31.34
CA THR A 202 -2.61 -40.84 31.80
C THR A 202 -3.72 -41.08 30.77
N GLY A 203 -3.92 -42.35 30.42
CA GLY A 203 -5.25 -42.93 30.18
C GLY A 203 -5.80 -42.83 28.75
N GLU A 204 -5.93 -43.99 28.14
CA GLU A 204 -6.62 -44.30 26.89
C GLU A 204 -7.87 -43.43 26.63
N SER A 205 -7.83 -42.71 25.52
CA SER A 205 -8.99 -42.58 24.64
C SER A 205 -8.47 -42.46 23.23
N GLU A 206 -8.61 -43.55 22.49
CA GLU A 206 -8.42 -43.65 21.06
C GLU A 206 -9.16 -42.53 20.35
N GLY A 207 -8.40 -41.76 19.58
CA GLY A 207 -8.89 -40.58 18.88
C GLY A 207 -7.75 -39.60 18.68
N GLY A 208 -6.58 -40.11 18.24
CA GLY A 208 -5.44 -39.29 17.86
C GLY A 208 -5.82 -38.35 16.73
N LYS A 209 -6.33 -37.17 17.09
CA LYS A 209 -6.47 -36.02 16.20
C LYS A 209 -5.11 -35.84 15.50
N LYS A 210 -5.14 -35.98 14.17
CA LYS A 210 -4.04 -35.70 13.24
C LYS A 210 -3.22 -34.51 13.74
N LYS A 211 -2.00 -34.79 14.20
CA LYS A 211 -1.02 -33.81 14.63
C LYS A 211 -0.37 -33.25 13.36
N ASP A 212 -0.79 -32.04 13.01
CA ASP A 212 -0.17 -31.07 12.11
C ASP A 212 0.35 -31.57 10.74
N GLU A 213 -0.39 -31.19 9.69
CA GLU A 213 0.17 -31.00 8.34
C GLU A 213 1.11 -29.78 8.35
N ASN A 214 2.20 -29.88 9.09
CA ASN A 214 3.30 -28.93 9.02
C ASN A 214 3.90 -29.04 7.61
N VAL A 215 3.63 -28.04 6.77
CA VAL A 215 4.18 -27.97 5.41
C VAL A 215 5.69 -27.77 5.50
N THR A 216 6.45 -28.86 5.51
CA THR A 216 7.91 -28.83 5.47
C THR A 216 8.38 -28.40 4.08
N PHE A 217 9.04 -27.25 4.01
CA PHE A 217 9.59 -26.75 2.75
C PHE A 217 10.90 -27.45 2.36
N THR A 218 10.83 -28.44 1.47
CA THR A 218 12.01 -28.94 0.76
C THR A 218 12.57 -27.83 -0.15
N PRO A 219 13.88 -27.72 -0.42
CA PRO A 219 14.44 -26.71 -1.34
C PRO A 219 13.73 -26.64 -2.71
N PHE A 220 13.24 -27.78 -3.21
CA PHE A 220 12.41 -27.83 -4.42
C PHE A 220 11.08 -27.07 -4.26
N THR A 221 10.38 -27.22 -3.13
CA THR A 221 9.13 -26.51 -2.84
C THR A 221 9.33 -25.01 -2.70
N VAL A 222 10.51 -24.56 -2.26
CA VAL A 222 10.89 -23.14 -2.20
C VAL A 222 10.98 -22.54 -3.61
N ILE A 223 11.66 -23.24 -4.53
CA ILE A 223 11.76 -22.80 -5.93
C ILE A 223 10.37 -22.78 -6.58
N LEU A 224 9.59 -23.85 -6.39
CA LEU A 224 8.22 -23.93 -6.89
C LEU A 224 7.35 -22.78 -6.35
N PHE A 225 7.47 -22.46 -5.07
CA PHE A 225 6.75 -21.36 -4.44
C PHE A 225 7.06 -20.02 -5.10
N VAL A 226 8.34 -19.71 -5.34
CA VAL A 226 8.75 -18.46 -6.01
C VAL A 226 8.20 -18.40 -7.44
N VAL A 227 8.25 -19.51 -8.19
CA VAL A 227 7.67 -19.59 -9.54
C VAL A 227 6.16 -19.33 -9.52
N ILE A 228 5.44 -19.92 -8.55
CA ILE A 228 4.00 -19.66 -8.38
C ILE A 228 3.75 -18.18 -8.09
N CYS A 229 4.54 -17.54 -7.22
CA CYS A 229 4.44 -16.10 -6.96
C CYS A 229 4.64 -15.26 -8.22
N CYS A 230 5.64 -15.58 -9.06
CA CYS A 230 5.87 -14.91 -10.34
C CYS A 230 4.66 -15.06 -11.28
N VAL A 231 4.16 -16.28 -11.46
CA VAL A 231 3.01 -16.56 -12.33
C VAL A 231 1.77 -15.84 -11.81
N MET A 232 1.51 -15.90 -10.51
CA MET A 232 0.38 -15.22 -9.89
C MET A 232 0.42 -13.70 -10.07
N LEU A 233 1.59 -13.06 -9.92
CA LEU A 233 1.72 -11.63 -10.15
C LEU A 233 1.47 -11.26 -11.62
N LEU A 234 2.02 -12.02 -12.57
CA LEU A 234 1.78 -11.79 -13.99
C LEU A 234 0.31 -12.01 -14.37
N LEU A 235 -0.34 -13.04 -13.82
CA LEU A 235 -1.78 -13.26 -14.01
C LEU A 235 -2.60 -12.12 -13.43
N LEU A 236 -2.21 -11.57 -12.27
CA LEU A 236 -2.88 -10.42 -11.68
C LEU A 236 -2.74 -9.16 -12.53
N TYR A 237 -1.61 -8.98 -13.21
CA TYR A 237 -1.40 -7.89 -14.17
C TYR A 237 -2.36 -8.00 -15.37
N PHE A 238 -2.49 -9.18 -15.99
CA PHE A 238 -3.38 -9.36 -17.15
C PHE A 238 -4.88 -9.49 -16.79
N PHE A 239 -5.21 -10.11 -15.66
CA PHE A 239 -6.58 -10.48 -15.27
C PHE A 239 -7.02 -9.86 -13.94
N TYR A 240 -6.58 -8.63 -13.66
CA TYR A 240 -6.81 -7.94 -12.38
C TYR A 240 -8.27 -7.98 -11.92
N LYS A 241 -9.20 -7.67 -12.83
CA LYS A 241 -10.64 -7.54 -12.54
C LYS A 241 -11.26 -8.80 -11.93
N TRP A 242 -10.79 -9.99 -12.28
CA TRP A 242 -11.32 -11.25 -11.75
C TRP A 242 -10.47 -11.77 -10.60
N LEU A 243 -9.15 -11.71 -10.76
CA LEU A 243 -8.21 -12.31 -9.83
C LEU A 243 -8.17 -11.57 -8.48
N VAL A 244 -8.46 -10.26 -8.45
CA VAL A 244 -8.58 -9.50 -7.20
C VAL A 244 -9.65 -10.09 -6.27
N TYR A 245 -10.81 -10.49 -6.80
CA TYR A 245 -11.88 -11.10 -5.99
C TYR A 245 -11.49 -12.47 -5.47
N VAL A 246 -10.73 -13.25 -6.25
CA VAL A 246 -10.18 -14.53 -5.80
C VAL A 246 -9.23 -14.32 -4.62
N ILE A 247 -8.31 -13.35 -4.72
CA ILE A 247 -7.40 -13.00 -3.63
C ILE A 247 -8.17 -12.52 -2.39
N ILE A 248 -9.19 -11.68 -2.56
CA ILE A 248 -10.05 -11.22 -1.46
C ILE A 248 -10.71 -12.41 -0.75
N CYS A 249 -11.27 -13.36 -1.51
CA CYS A 249 -11.89 -14.57 -0.94
C CYS A 249 -10.88 -15.43 -0.16
N VAL A 250 -9.71 -15.69 -0.76
CA VAL A 250 -8.63 -16.44 -0.11
C VAL A 250 -8.16 -15.74 1.16
N PHE A 251 -7.98 -14.41 1.12
CA PHE A 251 -7.60 -13.62 2.28
C PHE A 251 -8.65 -13.70 3.38
N CYS A 252 -9.95 -13.61 3.05
CA CYS A 252 -11.02 -13.73 4.05
C CYS A 252 -11.00 -15.08 4.78
N LEU A 253 -10.85 -16.18 4.03
CA LEU A 253 -10.78 -17.54 4.58
C LEU A 253 -9.51 -17.74 5.42
N ALA A 254 -8.35 -17.37 4.88
CA ALA A 254 -7.06 -17.54 5.53
C ALA A 254 -6.93 -16.68 6.79
N SER A 255 -7.38 -15.43 6.76
CA SER A 255 -7.35 -14.53 7.91
C SER A 255 -8.35 -14.94 8.99
N ALA A 256 -9.56 -15.41 8.63
CA ALA A 256 -10.53 -15.93 9.60
C ALA A 256 -9.99 -17.16 10.34
N LEU A 257 -9.41 -18.12 9.61
CA LEU A 257 -8.76 -19.30 10.19
C LEU A 257 -7.56 -18.91 11.07
N SER A 258 -6.73 -17.98 10.58
CA SER A 258 -5.55 -17.51 11.32
C SER A 258 -5.94 -16.80 12.62
N MET A 259 -6.94 -15.94 12.57
CA MET A 259 -7.48 -15.24 13.73
C MET A 259 -8.07 -16.23 14.73
N PHE A 260 -8.81 -17.24 14.27
CA PHE A 260 -9.30 -18.32 15.12
C PHE A 260 -8.15 -19.06 15.81
N ASN A 261 -7.09 -19.43 15.09
CA ASN A 261 -5.93 -20.12 15.68
C ASN A 261 -5.22 -19.25 16.73
N CYS A 262 -5.01 -17.96 16.44
CA CYS A 262 -4.39 -17.04 17.37
C CYS A 262 -5.23 -16.86 18.64
N LEU A 263 -6.54 -16.65 18.48
CA LEU A 263 -7.43 -16.36 19.60
C LEU A 263 -7.78 -17.62 20.39
N SER A 264 -7.84 -18.79 19.75
CA SER A 264 -8.04 -20.08 20.40
C SER A 264 -6.94 -20.38 21.42
N ALA A 265 -5.69 -20.07 21.08
CA ALA A 265 -4.58 -20.21 22.02
C ALA A 265 -4.70 -19.26 23.22
N LEU A 266 -5.19 -18.04 23.01
CA LEU A 266 -5.45 -17.09 24.10
C LEU A 266 -6.61 -17.56 25.00
N ILE A 267 -7.64 -18.15 24.40
CA ILE A 267 -8.83 -18.62 25.09
C ILE A 267 -8.55 -19.78 26.05
N GLN A 268 -7.47 -20.54 25.83
CA GLN A 268 -7.03 -21.58 26.77
C GLN A 268 -6.63 -21.02 28.14
N TYR A 269 -6.23 -19.75 28.22
CA TYR A 269 -5.90 -19.07 29.49
C TYR A 269 -7.14 -18.57 30.24
N ILE A 270 -8.33 -18.56 29.63
CA ILE A 270 -9.57 -18.07 30.25
C ILE A 270 -10.37 -19.26 30.81
N PRO A 271 -10.66 -19.31 32.13
CA PRO A 271 -11.31 -20.47 32.76
C PRO A 271 -12.84 -20.57 32.57
N TYR A 272 -13.48 -19.54 32.01
CA TYR A 272 -14.95 -19.48 31.84
C TYR A 272 -15.44 -20.20 30.56
N GLY A 273 -16.64 -20.82 30.63
CA GLY A 273 -17.39 -21.29 29.44
C GLY A 273 -17.08 -22.70 28.91
N ARG A 274 -16.74 -23.67 29.78
CA ARG A 274 -16.38 -25.06 29.41
C ARG A 274 -17.55 -25.99 29.02
N CYS A 275 -18.69 -25.44 28.58
CA CYS A 275 -19.82 -26.26 28.15
C CYS A 275 -19.49 -26.99 26.85
N ARG A 276 -19.68 -28.32 26.83
CA ARG A 276 -19.39 -29.20 25.69
C ARG A 276 -20.72 -29.67 25.09
N ILE A 277 -20.94 -29.38 23.81
CA ILE A 277 -22.09 -29.91 23.07
C ILE A 277 -21.59 -31.13 22.30
N SER A 278 -22.23 -32.28 22.53
CA SER A 278 -21.99 -33.49 21.75
C SER A 278 -22.97 -33.55 20.59
N CYS A 279 -22.48 -33.53 19.36
CA CYS A 279 -23.30 -33.76 18.17
C CYS A 279 -22.57 -34.73 17.23
N LEU A 280 -23.21 -35.83 16.88
CA LEU A 280 -22.75 -36.80 15.87
C LEU A 280 -21.31 -37.30 16.09
N SER A 281 -21.05 -37.99 17.22
CA SER A 281 -19.75 -38.59 17.60
C SER A 281 -18.58 -37.61 17.84
N LYS A 282 -18.74 -36.32 17.52
CA LYS A 282 -17.76 -35.27 17.82
C LYS A 282 -18.30 -34.32 18.88
N SER A 283 -17.50 -34.09 19.89
CA SER A 283 -17.80 -33.09 20.90
C SER A 283 -17.12 -31.77 20.55
N ALA A 284 -17.88 -30.68 20.48
CA ALA A 284 -17.33 -29.34 20.28
C ALA A 284 -17.58 -28.48 21.52
N GLU A 285 -16.54 -27.77 21.98
CA GLU A 285 -16.72 -26.76 23.02
C GLU A 285 -17.51 -25.59 22.43
N VAL A 286 -18.57 -25.18 23.12
CA VAL A 286 -19.45 -24.07 22.70
C VAL A 286 -18.64 -22.80 22.46
N ARG A 287 -17.67 -22.54 23.33
CA ARG A 287 -16.73 -21.43 23.25
C ARG A 287 -15.97 -21.36 21.92
N LEU A 288 -15.54 -22.49 21.36
CA LEU A 288 -14.80 -22.53 20.10
C LEU A 288 -15.72 -22.24 18.90
N ILE A 289 -16.99 -22.66 18.98
CA ILE A 289 -17.98 -22.36 17.93
C ILE A 289 -18.29 -20.86 17.92
N PHE A 290 -18.55 -20.25 19.09
CA PHE A 290 -18.75 -18.81 19.21
C PHE A 290 -17.53 -18.03 18.72
N LEU A 291 -16.32 -18.51 19.05
CA LEU A 291 -15.08 -17.92 18.58
C LEU A 291 -14.95 -17.95 17.06
N ALA A 292 -15.20 -19.11 16.46
CA ALA A 292 -15.15 -19.27 15.01
C ALA A 292 -16.17 -18.37 14.31
N LEU A 293 -17.40 -18.27 14.84
CA LEU A 293 -18.43 -17.37 14.32
C LEU A 293 -17.99 -15.90 14.44
N PHE A 294 -17.38 -15.52 15.57
CA PHE A 294 -16.86 -14.17 15.77
C PHE A 294 -15.75 -13.82 14.78
N CYS A 295 -14.76 -14.70 14.59
CA CYS A 295 -13.69 -14.51 13.60
C CYS A 295 -14.24 -14.43 12.16
N ALA A 296 -15.22 -15.28 11.83
CA ALA A 296 -15.89 -15.25 10.53
C ALA A 296 -16.66 -13.92 10.33
N ALA A 297 -17.38 -13.45 11.34
CA ALA A 297 -18.14 -12.20 11.28
C ALA A 297 -17.23 -10.98 11.04
N ILE A 298 -16.06 -10.94 11.70
CA ILE A 298 -15.04 -9.90 11.48
C ILE A 298 -14.54 -9.91 10.04
N SER A 299 -14.17 -11.09 9.53
CA SER A 299 -13.69 -11.26 8.15
C SER A 299 -14.75 -10.86 7.11
N VAL A 300 -16.00 -11.26 7.32
CA VAL A 300 -17.13 -10.87 6.45
C VAL A 300 -17.40 -9.36 6.52
N THR A 301 -17.35 -8.76 7.72
CA THR A 301 -17.52 -7.31 7.89
C THR A 301 -16.46 -6.55 7.09
N TRP A 302 -15.20 -6.98 7.19
CA TRP A 302 -14.12 -6.42 6.38
C TRP A 302 -14.41 -6.57 4.88
N ALA A 303 -14.85 -7.75 4.43
CA ALA A 303 -15.12 -8.01 3.02
C ALA A 303 -16.24 -7.15 2.43
N VAL A 304 -17.30 -6.89 3.21
CA VAL A 304 -18.47 -6.09 2.79
C VAL A 304 -18.10 -4.60 2.69
N PHE A 305 -17.40 -4.09 3.71
CA PHE A 305 -17.06 -2.67 3.80
C PHE A 305 -15.67 -2.34 3.23
N ARG A 306 -14.99 -3.26 2.53
CA ARG A 306 -13.60 -3.13 2.06
C ARG A 306 -13.25 -1.85 1.28
N ASN A 307 -14.23 -1.21 0.66
CA ASN A 307 -14.04 0.03 -0.10
C ASN A 307 -14.09 1.29 0.78
N GLU A 308 -14.42 1.16 2.07
CA GLU A 308 -14.57 2.26 3.01
C GLU A 308 -13.26 2.59 3.72
N ASP A 309 -12.50 3.54 3.18
CA ASP A 309 -11.13 3.83 3.64
C ASP A 309 -11.04 4.46 5.04
N ARG A 310 -12.15 4.91 5.65
CA ARG A 310 -12.10 5.67 6.93
C ARG A 310 -11.69 4.83 8.14
N TRP A 311 -12.18 3.59 8.24
CA TRP A 311 -11.99 2.75 9.43
C TRP A 311 -11.63 1.29 9.11
N ILE A 312 -11.88 0.82 7.88
CA ILE A 312 -11.71 -0.58 7.51
C ILE A 312 -10.24 -0.99 7.42
N TRP A 313 -9.34 -0.04 7.23
CA TRP A 313 -7.89 -0.27 7.27
C TRP A 313 -7.45 -0.90 8.62
N ILE A 314 -8.06 -0.51 9.74
CA ILE A 314 -7.76 -1.09 11.06
C ILE A 314 -8.11 -2.58 11.08
N LEU A 315 -9.28 -2.92 10.54
CA LEU A 315 -9.76 -4.29 10.49
C LEU A 315 -8.89 -5.14 9.55
N GLN A 316 -8.45 -4.56 8.42
CA GLN A 316 -7.50 -5.18 7.51
C GLN A 316 -6.17 -5.48 8.20
N ASP A 317 -5.62 -4.52 8.93
CA ASP A 317 -4.33 -4.66 9.60
C ASP A 317 -4.40 -5.72 10.72
N ILE A 318 -5.48 -5.76 11.50
CA ILE A 318 -5.69 -6.80 12.52
C ILE A 318 -5.76 -8.20 11.88
N LEU A 319 -6.56 -8.36 10.81
CA LEU A 319 -6.67 -9.61 10.06
C LEU A 319 -5.34 -10.01 9.41
N GLY A 320 -4.61 -9.03 8.88
CA GLY A 320 -3.29 -9.19 8.27
C GLY A 320 -2.23 -9.61 9.28
N ILE A 321 -2.18 -8.99 10.45
CA ILE A 321 -1.25 -9.38 11.55
C ILE A 321 -1.56 -10.81 12.01
N ALA A 322 -2.84 -11.14 12.24
CA ALA A 322 -3.21 -12.50 12.61
C ALA A 322 -2.81 -13.53 11.55
N PHE A 323 -3.02 -13.21 10.27
CA PHE A 323 -2.57 -14.01 9.13
C PHE A 323 -1.04 -14.19 9.14
N CYS A 324 -0.26 -13.11 9.24
CA CYS A 324 1.20 -13.16 9.28
C CYS A 324 1.72 -13.99 10.47
N LEU A 325 1.17 -13.79 11.68
CA LEU A 325 1.56 -14.55 12.88
C LEU A 325 1.31 -16.04 12.72
N ASN A 326 0.10 -16.41 12.28
CA ASN A 326 -0.27 -17.81 12.07
C ASN A 326 0.56 -18.45 10.94
N PHE A 327 0.87 -17.69 9.88
CA PHE A 327 1.70 -18.16 8.78
C PHE A 327 3.15 -18.42 9.23
N ILE A 328 3.78 -17.47 9.95
CA ILE A 328 5.13 -17.64 10.53
C ILE A 328 5.16 -18.84 11.51
N LYS A 329 4.11 -19.00 12.32
CA LYS A 329 3.97 -20.13 13.25
C LYS A 329 3.87 -21.47 12.52
N THR A 330 3.02 -21.57 11.48
CA THR A 330 2.68 -22.84 10.82
C THR A 330 3.77 -23.28 9.84
N LEU A 331 4.43 -22.33 9.18
CA LEU A 331 5.46 -22.67 8.23
C LEU A 331 6.76 -23.10 8.93
N ARG A 332 7.14 -24.34 8.67
CA ARG A 332 8.36 -24.95 9.22
C ARG A 332 9.39 -25.15 8.13
N MET A 333 10.43 -24.32 8.17
CA MET A 333 11.59 -24.50 7.31
C MET A 333 12.47 -25.61 7.89
N PRO A 334 12.72 -26.71 7.15
CA PRO A 334 13.51 -27.83 7.66
C PRO A 334 15.00 -27.53 7.70
N ASN A 335 15.50 -26.59 6.88
CA ASN A 335 16.93 -26.32 6.72
C ASN A 335 17.22 -24.82 6.60
N PHE A 336 18.30 -24.37 7.24
CA PHE A 336 18.82 -23.00 7.09
C PHE A 336 19.14 -22.66 5.62
N LYS A 337 19.68 -23.63 4.86
CA LYS A 337 19.95 -23.48 3.42
C LYS A 337 18.68 -23.10 2.64
N ALA A 338 17.54 -23.68 2.99
CA ALA A 338 16.27 -23.37 2.32
C ALA A 338 15.81 -21.93 2.62
N CYS A 339 16.04 -21.42 3.84
CA CYS A 339 15.77 -20.01 4.18
C CYS A 339 16.65 -19.07 3.34
N VAL A 340 17.96 -19.31 3.27
CA VAL A 340 18.88 -18.45 2.50
C VAL A 340 18.54 -18.47 1.00
N ILE A 341 18.21 -19.64 0.45
CA ILE A 341 17.77 -19.77 -0.96
C ILE A 341 16.46 -19.01 -1.18
N LEU A 342 15.47 -19.14 -0.29
CA LEU A 342 14.20 -18.42 -0.38
C LEU A 342 14.42 -16.90 -0.37
N LEU A 343 15.18 -16.39 0.61
CA LEU A 343 15.47 -14.95 0.72
C LEU A 343 16.23 -14.43 -0.50
N GLY A 344 17.23 -15.17 -0.98
CA GLY A 344 18.00 -14.79 -2.17
C GLY A 344 17.16 -14.76 -3.45
N LEU A 345 16.28 -15.75 -3.65
CA LEU A 345 15.37 -15.79 -4.80
C LEU A 345 14.32 -14.68 -4.74
N LEU A 346 13.78 -14.38 -3.55
CA LEU A 346 12.81 -13.30 -3.37
C LEU A 346 13.44 -11.91 -3.54
N LEU A 347 14.71 -11.75 -3.15
CA LEU A 347 15.47 -10.53 -3.44
C LEU A 347 15.67 -10.34 -4.95
N LEU A 348 16.06 -11.40 -5.67
CA LEU A 348 16.20 -11.35 -7.13
C LEU A 348 14.87 -11.03 -7.81
N TYR A 349 13.77 -11.62 -7.30
CA TYR A 349 12.42 -11.35 -7.75
C TYR A 349 12.05 -9.88 -7.59
N ASP A 350 12.28 -9.28 -6.41
CA ASP A 350 11.93 -7.90 -6.13
C ASP A 350 12.69 -6.94 -7.06
N VAL A 351 14.01 -7.12 -7.18
CA VAL A 351 14.86 -6.34 -8.09
C VAL A 351 14.38 -6.46 -9.55
N PHE A 352 14.03 -7.68 -9.99
CA PHE A 352 13.54 -7.89 -11.35
C PHE A 352 12.20 -7.16 -11.60
N PHE A 353 11.22 -7.33 -10.70
CA PHE A 353 9.90 -6.74 -10.89
C PHE A 353 9.88 -5.23 -10.72
N VAL A 354 10.74 -4.66 -9.88
CA VAL A 354 10.83 -3.21 -9.69
C VAL A 354 11.65 -2.54 -10.80
N PHE A 355 12.85 -3.04 -11.11
CA PHE A 355 13.79 -2.34 -11.99
C PHE A 355 13.81 -2.83 -13.43
N ILE A 356 13.57 -4.11 -13.69
CA ILE A 356 13.69 -4.67 -15.05
C ILE A 356 12.36 -4.56 -15.81
N THR A 357 11.22 -4.77 -15.15
CA THR A 357 9.91 -4.73 -15.84
C THR A 357 9.51 -3.37 -16.44
N PRO A 358 9.92 -2.19 -15.93
CA PRO A 358 9.69 -0.92 -16.61
C PRO A 358 10.25 -0.88 -18.04
N PHE A 359 11.36 -1.59 -18.31
CA PHE A 359 11.96 -1.64 -19.65
C PHE A 359 11.20 -2.55 -20.62
N ILE A 360 10.43 -3.50 -20.10
CA ILE A 360 9.65 -4.47 -20.89
C ILE A 360 8.23 -3.94 -21.15
N THR A 361 7.70 -3.11 -20.25
CA THR A 361 6.32 -2.64 -20.28
C THR A 361 6.18 -1.40 -21.18
N LYS A 362 5.18 -1.39 -22.06
CA LYS A 362 4.93 -0.29 -23.03
C LYS A 362 4.72 1.09 -22.38
N ASN A 363 4.30 1.10 -21.12
CA ASN A 363 3.98 2.31 -20.36
C ASN A 363 5.16 2.84 -19.53
N GLY A 364 6.32 2.17 -19.55
CA GLY A 364 7.49 2.54 -18.74
C GLY A 364 7.27 2.46 -17.22
N GLN A 365 6.18 1.81 -16.77
CA GLN A 365 5.89 1.58 -15.36
C GLN A 365 6.19 0.13 -14.98
N SER A 366 6.68 -0.10 -13.76
CA SER A 366 6.89 -1.44 -13.24
C SER A 366 5.55 -2.14 -13.00
N ILE A 367 5.48 -3.44 -13.32
CA ILE A 367 4.29 -4.26 -13.10
C ILE A 367 3.87 -4.24 -11.62
N MET A 368 4.83 -4.25 -10.69
CA MET A 368 4.56 -4.23 -9.25
C MET A 368 3.77 -2.99 -8.81
N ILE A 369 4.14 -1.80 -9.31
CA ILE A 369 3.43 -0.56 -9.00
C ILE A 369 2.02 -0.55 -9.59
N GLU A 370 1.87 -0.98 -10.84
CA GLU A 370 0.56 -1.00 -11.52
C GLU A 370 -0.42 -1.97 -10.84
N VAL A 371 0.07 -3.14 -10.44
CA VAL A 371 -0.71 -4.13 -9.69
C VAL A 371 -1.04 -3.66 -8.27
N ALA A 372 -0.09 -3.01 -7.58
CA ALA A 372 -0.32 -2.51 -6.22
C ALA A 372 -1.31 -1.34 -6.17
N ALA A 373 -1.25 -0.45 -7.17
CA ALA A 373 -2.17 0.69 -7.30
C ALA A 373 -3.54 0.27 -7.83
N GLY A 374 -3.62 -0.85 -8.55
CA GLY A 374 -4.76 -1.24 -9.34
C GLY A 374 -4.77 -0.50 -10.69
N PRO A 375 -5.05 -1.18 -11.82
CA PRO A 375 -5.11 -0.52 -13.12
C PRO A 375 -6.16 0.59 -13.11
N SER A 376 -5.82 1.71 -13.78
CA SER A 376 -6.66 2.91 -13.90
C SER A 376 -8.07 2.53 -14.36
N GLY A 377 -9.03 2.57 -13.43
CA GLY A 377 -10.42 2.18 -13.69
C GLY A 377 -10.93 0.98 -12.86
N SER A 378 -10.09 0.38 -12.02
CA SER A 378 -10.54 -0.55 -10.97
C SER A 378 -10.66 0.17 -9.63
N THR A 379 -11.79 -0.02 -8.95
CA THR A 379 -12.05 0.51 -7.60
C THR A 379 -11.55 -0.43 -6.49
N GLU A 380 -11.21 -1.66 -6.85
CA GLU A 380 -10.83 -2.71 -5.91
C GLU A 380 -9.34 -2.63 -5.58
N LYS A 381 -9.00 -2.81 -4.30
CA LYS A 381 -7.62 -2.72 -3.79
C LYS A 381 -7.18 -4.07 -3.24
N LEU A 382 -5.92 -4.45 -3.45
CA LEU A 382 -5.38 -5.71 -2.94
C LEU A 382 -5.27 -5.72 -1.41
N PRO A 383 -5.68 -6.80 -0.72
CA PRO A 383 -5.63 -6.90 0.73
C PRO A 383 -4.33 -7.50 1.29
N VAL A 384 -3.29 -7.64 0.47
CA VAL A 384 -2.00 -8.28 0.85
C VAL A 384 -1.00 -7.31 1.47
N VAL A 385 -1.49 -6.20 2.04
CA VAL A 385 -0.69 -5.10 2.56
C VAL A 385 -1.25 -4.59 3.89
N ILE A 386 -0.36 -4.18 4.80
CA ILE A 386 -0.70 -3.35 5.96
C ILE A 386 -0.85 -1.91 5.49
N ARG A 387 -1.87 -1.20 6.00
CA ARG A 387 -2.22 0.16 5.59
C ARG A 387 -2.28 1.08 6.79
N VAL A 388 -1.25 1.91 6.96
CA VAL A 388 -1.26 2.96 8.00
C VAL A 388 -1.50 4.31 7.35
N PRO A 389 -2.52 5.08 7.77
CA PRO A 389 -2.76 6.41 7.21
C PRO A 389 -1.55 7.30 7.46
N ARG A 390 -1.13 8.06 6.43
CA ARG A 390 -0.06 9.04 6.57
C ARG A 390 -0.51 10.11 7.57
N LEU A 391 0.23 10.22 8.67
CA LEU A 391 -0.12 11.14 9.76
C LEU A 391 0.23 12.59 9.40
N GLU A 392 1.24 12.80 8.56
CA GLU A 392 1.68 14.12 8.13
C GLU A 392 0.93 14.62 6.90
N TYR A 393 0.78 15.94 6.82
CA TYR A 393 0.11 16.62 5.72
C TYR A 393 1.12 16.81 4.57
N SER A 394 0.86 16.20 3.41
CA SER A 394 1.73 16.27 2.24
C SER A 394 0.93 16.12 0.96
N ALA A 395 1.45 16.67 -0.16
CA ALA A 395 0.87 16.47 -1.49
C ALA A 395 0.72 14.99 -1.83
N VAL A 396 1.64 14.14 -1.36
CA VAL A 396 1.61 12.68 -1.59
C VAL A 396 0.40 12.01 -0.93
N LYS A 397 0.01 12.47 0.27
CA LYS A 397 -1.17 11.97 1.00
C LYS A 397 -2.46 12.29 0.26
N LEU A 398 -2.53 13.46 -0.37
CA LEU A 398 -3.70 13.93 -1.10
C LEU A 398 -3.77 13.36 -2.52
N CYS A 399 -2.62 13.16 -3.18
CA CYS A 399 -2.52 12.85 -4.59
C CYS A 399 -2.32 11.38 -4.97
N VAL A 400 -1.62 10.60 -4.14
CA VAL A 400 -1.16 9.26 -4.53
C VAL A 400 -1.83 8.23 -3.68
N MET A 401 -1.46 8.23 -2.41
CA MET A 401 -1.86 7.20 -1.47
C MET A 401 -1.95 7.84 -0.09
N PRO A 402 -3.16 7.96 0.48
CA PRO A 402 -3.32 8.44 1.84
C PRO A 402 -2.73 7.49 2.88
N PHE A 403 -2.33 6.28 2.47
CA PHE A 403 -1.76 5.24 3.30
C PHE A 403 -0.30 4.97 2.92
N SER A 404 0.53 4.76 3.94
CA SER A 404 1.78 4.02 3.79
C SER A 404 1.43 2.52 3.70
N LEU A 405 2.02 1.83 2.74
CA LEU A 405 1.80 0.40 2.49
C LEU A 405 3.03 -0.42 2.89
N LEU A 406 2.80 -1.56 3.53
CA LEU A 406 3.83 -2.59 3.74
C LEU A 406 3.29 -3.95 3.29
N GLY A 407 4.02 -4.66 2.43
CA GLY A 407 3.59 -5.98 1.96
C GLY A 407 3.64 -7.02 3.08
N PHE A 408 2.68 -7.96 3.09
CA PHE A 408 2.78 -9.11 4.01
C PHE A 408 4.04 -9.94 3.75
N GLY A 409 4.54 -9.96 2.52
CA GLY A 409 5.82 -10.59 2.15
C GLY A 409 6.99 -10.05 2.97
N ASP A 410 7.06 -8.74 3.18
CA ASP A 410 8.15 -8.07 3.89
C ASP A 410 8.15 -8.36 5.40
N ILE A 411 7.04 -8.89 5.93
CA ILE A 411 6.92 -9.34 7.32
C ILE A 411 7.18 -10.84 7.41
N ILE A 412 6.52 -11.61 6.54
CA ILE A 412 6.55 -13.07 6.55
C ILE A 412 7.95 -13.58 6.23
N VAL A 413 8.59 -13.08 5.18
CA VAL A 413 9.87 -13.59 4.67
C VAL A 413 10.99 -13.48 5.73
N PRO A 414 11.26 -12.32 6.34
CA PRO A 414 12.20 -12.25 7.45
C PRO A 414 11.67 -12.98 8.71
N GLY A 415 10.35 -12.99 8.92
CA GLY A 415 9.71 -13.72 10.02
C GLY A 415 9.99 -15.22 10.02
N LEU A 416 10.03 -15.86 8.85
CA LEU A 416 10.38 -17.28 8.70
C LEU A 416 11.83 -17.56 9.13
N LEU A 417 12.76 -16.64 8.85
CA LEU A 417 14.15 -16.76 9.29
C LEU A 417 14.26 -16.63 10.81
N VAL A 418 13.61 -15.63 11.41
CA VAL A 418 13.58 -15.43 12.87
C VAL A 418 12.93 -16.62 13.58
N ALA A 419 11.84 -17.14 13.04
CA ALA A 419 11.17 -18.34 13.55
C ALA A 419 12.06 -19.59 13.46
N TYR A 420 12.82 -19.76 12.38
CA TYR A 420 13.80 -20.84 12.26
C TYR A 420 14.89 -20.73 13.34
N CYS A 421 15.48 -19.54 13.52
CA CYS A 421 16.50 -19.30 14.55
C CYS A 421 15.96 -19.58 15.96
N ARG A 422 14.72 -19.18 16.27
CA ARG A 422 14.10 -19.48 17.56
C ARG A 422 13.87 -20.98 17.77
N ARG A 423 13.38 -21.71 16.76
CA ARG A 423 13.20 -23.17 16.85
C ARG A 423 14.54 -23.88 17.04
N PHE A 424 15.59 -23.41 16.36
CA PHE A 424 16.95 -23.91 16.53
C PHE A 424 17.46 -23.68 17.96
N ASP A 425 17.28 -22.48 18.50
CA ASP A 425 17.66 -22.17 19.90
C ASP A 425 16.98 -23.10 20.90
N VAL A 426 15.68 -23.37 20.72
CA VAL A 426 14.92 -24.29 21.59
C VAL A 426 15.47 -25.72 21.51
N ARG A 427 15.80 -26.21 20.30
CA ARG A 427 16.28 -27.58 20.10
C ARG A 427 17.68 -27.82 20.67
N PHE A 428 18.54 -26.81 20.61
CA PHE A 428 19.93 -26.89 21.11
C PHE A 428 20.09 -26.31 22.52
N THR A 429 18.98 -25.97 23.21
CA THR A 429 18.97 -25.39 24.56
C THR A 429 19.92 -24.18 24.70
N SER A 430 20.01 -23.37 23.63
CA SER A 430 20.84 -22.16 23.60
C SER A 430 20.12 -21.00 24.28
N SER A 431 20.85 -19.96 24.70
CA SER A 431 20.36 -18.77 25.42
C SER A 431 19.44 -17.83 24.61
N SER A 432 18.79 -18.33 23.56
CA SER A 432 18.01 -17.53 22.59
C SER A 432 18.85 -16.47 21.83
N ALA A 433 20.17 -16.65 21.79
CA ALA A 433 21.11 -15.68 21.21
C ALA A 433 20.88 -15.46 19.71
N TYR A 434 20.55 -16.52 18.95
CA TYR A 434 20.30 -16.43 17.52
C TYR A 434 18.97 -15.72 17.22
N TYR A 435 17.93 -15.97 18.02
CA TYR A 435 16.66 -15.25 17.93
C TYR A 435 16.83 -13.74 18.18
N ILE A 436 17.54 -13.35 19.25
CA ILE A 436 17.76 -11.93 19.58
C ILE A 436 18.59 -11.24 18.49
N SER A 437 19.68 -11.87 18.06
CA SER A 437 20.56 -11.33 17.01
C SER A 437 19.81 -11.11 15.68
N CYS A 438 19.02 -12.10 15.23
CA CYS A 438 18.23 -11.94 14.00
C CYS A 438 17.12 -10.89 14.12
N THR A 439 16.51 -10.74 15.30
CA THR A 439 15.50 -9.70 15.53
C THR A 439 16.12 -8.31 15.48
N ILE A 440 17.31 -8.13 16.07
CA ILE A 440 18.08 -6.87 15.99
C ILE A 440 18.52 -6.58 14.55
N GLY A 441 18.97 -7.60 13.82
CA GLY A 441 19.33 -7.46 12.40
C GLY A 441 18.16 -6.98 11.54
N MET A 442 16.94 -7.46 11.81
CA MET A 442 15.72 -6.99 11.14
C MET A 442 15.43 -5.51 11.44
N CYS A 443 15.61 -5.07 12.68
CA CYS A 443 15.50 -3.65 13.05
C CYS A 443 16.49 -2.76 12.27
N HIS A 444 17.69 -3.26 11.98
CA HIS A 444 18.68 -2.52 11.19
C HIS A 444 18.31 -2.45 9.70
N ILE A 445 17.76 -3.52 9.13
CA ILE A 445 17.36 -3.56 7.71
C ILE A 445 16.22 -2.59 7.42
N PHE A 446 15.23 -2.49 8.29
CA PHE A 446 14.09 -1.58 8.09
C PHE A 446 14.41 -0.10 8.37
N ARG A 447 15.52 0.19 9.05
CA ARG A 447 15.97 1.57 9.32
C ARG A 447 16.76 2.17 8.16
N SER A 448 17.44 1.32 7.38
CA SER A 448 18.23 1.72 6.22
C SER A 448 17.37 1.83 4.97
#